data_AF-A0A6A5RNP2-F1
#
_entry.id   AF-A0A6A5RNP2-F1
#
_cell.length_a   1.000
_cell.length_b   1.000
_cell.length_c   1.000
_cell.angle_alpha   90.00
_cell.angle_beta   90.00
_cell.angle_gamma   90.00
#
_symmetry.space_group_name_H-M   'P 1'
#
loop_
_entity.id
_entity.type
_entity.pdbx_description
1 polymer ?
#
loop_
_entity_poly.entity_id
_entity_poly.type
_entity_poly.pdbx_seq_one_letter_code
_entity_poly.pdbx_strand_id
1 'polypeptide(L)'
;MHQESSTRHTARRWTPADHALLHRLRFIELRTWPEVATALGRTTQAVQGQYYQWKIAEGAAFEKMGRWYEPQQQKKVLEDVLLVWRRKEEVEWSEKEDETIVQAWIDGKSEDDILHSVRFEGKYQCDVRQRYRLLLREKGLVYRRLMGMKESRPLPHGLDKALGKKYDWI
;
A
#
# COMPACT_ATOMS: atom_id res chain seq x y z
N MET A 1 -14.15 48.44 -32.35
CA MET A 1 -12.98 48.49 -31.45
C MET A 1 -13.39 47.85 -30.13
N HIS A 2 -13.14 46.54 -29.97
CA HIS A 2 -13.43 45.85 -28.71
C HIS A 2 -12.28 46.12 -27.74
N GLN A 3 -12.59 46.80 -26.64
CA GLN A 3 -11.65 46.99 -25.54
C GLN A 3 -11.43 45.63 -24.88
N GLU A 4 -10.23 45.08 -25.05
CA GLU A 4 -9.76 43.95 -24.26
C GLU A 4 -9.59 44.41 -22.82
N SER A 5 -10.55 44.03 -21.99
CA SER A 5 -10.52 44.19 -20.54
C SER A 5 -9.30 43.44 -20.00
N SER A 6 -8.17 44.13 -19.89
CA SER A 6 -6.95 43.65 -19.25
C SER A 6 -7.26 43.39 -17.77
N THR A 7 -7.68 42.16 -17.49
CA THR A 7 -7.94 41.68 -16.14
C THR A 7 -6.61 41.62 -15.42
N ARG A 8 -6.34 42.61 -14.59
CA ARG A 8 -5.19 42.61 -13.69
C ARG A 8 -5.32 41.41 -12.76
N HIS A 9 -4.63 40.33 -13.09
CA HIS A 9 -4.55 39.13 -12.25
C HIS A 9 -3.74 39.47 -11.00
N THR A 10 -4.43 39.85 -9.92
CA THR A 10 -3.80 39.95 -8.60
C THR A 10 -3.44 38.55 -8.11
N ALA A 11 -2.33 38.43 -7.38
CA ALA A 11 -1.84 37.16 -6.85
C ALA A 11 -2.81 36.61 -5.79
N ARG A 12 -3.88 35.94 -6.23
CA ARG A 12 -4.86 35.29 -5.36
C ARG A 12 -4.25 34.01 -4.78
N ARG A 13 -4.29 33.86 -3.46
CA ARG A 13 -3.88 32.64 -2.76
C ARG A 13 -4.69 31.44 -3.27
N TRP A 14 -4.04 30.30 -3.46
CA TRP A 14 -4.72 29.06 -3.84
C TRP A 14 -5.57 28.52 -2.69
N THR A 15 -6.83 28.23 -2.98
CA THR A 15 -7.75 27.64 -2.01
C THR A 15 -7.88 26.13 -2.20
N PRO A 16 -8.35 25.36 -1.20
CA PRO A 16 -8.63 23.93 -1.37
C PRO A 16 -9.62 23.65 -2.50
N ALA A 17 -10.60 24.53 -2.71
CA ALA A 17 -11.56 24.43 -3.82
C ALA A 17 -10.86 24.59 -5.18
N ASP A 18 -9.91 25.53 -5.29
CA ASP A 18 -9.11 25.71 -6.51
C ASP A 18 -8.29 24.45 -6.80
N HIS A 19 -7.73 23.80 -5.78
CA HIS A 19 -6.95 22.55 -5.93
C HIS A 19 -7.84 21.37 -6.37
N ALA A 20 -9.02 21.22 -5.76
CA ALA A 20 -9.97 20.18 -6.16
C ALA A 20 -10.43 20.36 -7.61
N LEU A 21 -10.70 21.61 -8.02
CA LEU A 21 -11.11 21.93 -9.39
C LEU A 21 -9.95 21.70 -10.38
N LEU A 22 -8.73 22.12 -10.06
CA LEU A 22 -7.51 21.82 -10.83
C LEU A 22 -7.37 20.32 -11.05
N HIS A 23 -7.48 19.52 -9.98
CA HIS A 23 -7.35 18.07 -10.04
C HIS A 23 -8.41 17.45 -10.95
N ARG A 24 -9.68 17.81 -10.74
CA ARG A 24 -10.79 17.31 -11.56
C ARG A 24 -10.59 17.64 -13.03
N LEU A 25 -10.36 18.91 -13.36
CA LEU A 25 -10.26 19.34 -14.77
C LEU A 25 -9.05 18.70 -15.47
N ARG A 26 -7.92 18.56 -14.77
CA ARG A 26 -6.69 18.04 -15.36
C ARG A 26 -6.63 16.50 -15.43
N PHE A 27 -7.06 15.80 -14.40
CA PHE A 27 -6.94 14.33 -14.33
C PHE A 27 -8.19 13.58 -14.74
N ILE A 28 -9.37 14.09 -14.39
CA ILE A 28 -10.63 13.40 -14.67
C ILE A 28 -11.13 13.79 -16.05
N GLU A 29 -11.16 15.09 -16.34
CA GLU A 29 -11.69 15.62 -17.60
C GLU A 29 -10.62 15.81 -18.69
N LEU A 30 -9.34 15.58 -18.37
CA LEU A 30 -8.19 15.67 -19.28
C LEU A 30 -8.08 16.98 -20.06
N ARG A 31 -8.56 18.10 -19.49
CA ARG A 31 -8.57 19.40 -20.15
C ARG A 31 -7.17 19.96 -20.39
N THR A 32 -7.06 20.82 -21.40
CA THR A 32 -5.82 21.51 -21.75
C THR A 32 -5.50 22.62 -20.74
N TRP A 33 -4.22 23.00 -20.59
CA TRP A 33 -3.84 24.04 -19.64
C TRP A 33 -4.55 25.38 -19.85
N PRO A 34 -4.76 25.87 -21.08
CA PRO A 34 -5.53 27.08 -21.32
C PRO A 34 -6.99 26.98 -20.85
N GLU A 35 -7.65 25.84 -21.06
CA GLU A 35 -9.03 25.62 -20.59
C GLU A 35 -9.13 25.61 -19.07
N VAL A 36 -8.17 24.96 -18.41
CA VAL A 36 -8.09 24.93 -16.93
C VAL A 36 -7.80 26.33 -16.37
N ALA A 37 -6.93 27.09 -17.03
CA ALA A 37 -6.60 28.47 -16.67
C ALA A 37 -7.82 29.40 -16.75
N THR A 38 -8.57 29.32 -17.85
CA THR A 38 -9.83 30.05 -18.02
C THR A 38 -10.85 29.66 -16.95
N ALA A 39 -11.02 28.37 -16.67
CA ALA A 39 -11.96 27.88 -15.65
C ALA A 39 -11.60 28.36 -14.22
N LEU A 40 -10.31 28.49 -13.91
CA LEU A 40 -9.82 28.97 -12.62
C LEU A 40 -9.68 30.51 -12.54
N GLY A 41 -9.89 31.23 -13.65
CA GLY A 41 -9.64 32.67 -13.73
C GLY A 41 -8.18 33.05 -13.44
N ARG A 42 -7.24 32.19 -13.84
CA ARG A 42 -5.79 32.35 -13.60
C ARG A 42 -5.02 32.24 -14.91
N THR A 43 -3.75 32.63 -14.90
CA THR A 43 -2.87 32.43 -16.06
C THR A 43 -2.43 30.97 -16.17
N THR A 44 -2.19 30.51 -17.40
CA THR A 44 -1.69 29.16 -17.69
C THR A 44 -0.42 28.82 -16.89
N GLN A 45 0.50 29.77 -16.79
CA GLN A 45 1.76 29.60 -16.05
C GLN A 45 1.52 29.41 -14.55
N ALA A 46 0.59 30.16 -13.94
CA ALA A 46 0.26 30.00 -12.53
C ALA A 46 -0.36 28.63 -12.23
N VAL A 47 -1.24 28.16 -13.11
CA VAL A 47 -1.88 26.84 -13.02
C VAL A 47 -0.84 25.72 -13.14
N GLN A 48 0.05 25.79 -14.13
CA GLN A 48 1.13 24.82 -14.30
C GLN A 48 2.09 24.81 -13.11
N GLY A 49 2.51 25.98 -12.63
CA GLY A 49 3.40 26.10 -11.48
C GLY A 49 2.80 25.46 -10.23
N GLN A 50 1.53 25.76 -9.93
CA GLN A 50 0.84 25.15 -8.80
C GLN A 50 0.71 23.63 -8.95
N TYR A 51 0.39 23.16 -10.16
CA TYR A 51 0.26 21.74 -10.44
C TYR A 51 1.57 20.99 -10.18
N TYR A 52 2.71 21.51 -10.67
CA TYR A 52 4.00 20.85 -10.46
C TYR A 52 4.43 20.91 -8.99
N GLN A 53 4.19 22.01 -8.28
CA GLN A 53 4.44 22.08 -6.84
C GLN A 53 3.61 21.04 -6.08
N TRP A 54 2.33 20.90 -6.45
CA TRP A 54 1.45 19.89 -5.87
C TRP A 54 1.92 18.46 -6.19
N LYS A 55 2.34 18.18 -7.43
CA LYS A 55 2.88 16.88 -7.82
C LYS A 55 4.20 16.53 -7.13
N ILE A 56 5.08 17.50 -6.94
CA ILE A 56 6.30 17.32 -6.16
C ILE A 56 5.94 17.04 -4.69
N ALA A 57 4.94 17.73 -4.14
CA ALA A 57 4.48 17.47 -2.77
C ALA A 57 3.82 16.09 -2.62
N GLU A 58 3.05 15.63 -3.61
CA GLU A 58 2.50 14.26 -3.64
C GLU A 58 3.60 13.20 -3.78
N GLY A 59 4.58 13.42 -4.66
CA GLY A 59 5.75 12.55 -4.79
C GLY A 59 6.58 12.50 -3.51
N ALA A 60 6.77 13.65 -2.84
CA ALA A 60 7.42 13.72 -1.54
C ALA A 60 6.58 13.09 -0.42
N ALA A 61 5.24 13.08 -0.53
CA ALA A 61 4.36 12.37 0.39
C ALA A 61 4.46 10.84 0.18
N PHE A 62 4.64 10.40 -1.06
CA PHE A 62 4.91 9.00 -1.41
C PHE A 62 6.30 8.55 -0.90
N GLU A 63 7.34 9.38 -1.11
CA GLU A 63 8.65 9.17 -0.48
C GLU A 63 8.59 9.24 1.05
N LYS A 64 7.66 10.03 1.64
CA LYS A 64 7.43 10.04 3.08
C LYS A 64 6.90 8.72 3.62
N MET A 65 6.22 7.88 2.82
CA MET A 65 5.92 6.49 3.23
C MET A 65 7.21 5.65 3.33
N GLY A 66 8.21 5.91 2.46
CA GLY A 66 9.57 5.36 2.60
C GLY A 66 10.36 5.94 3.78
N ARG A 67 10.15 7.22 4.12
CA ARG A 67 10.83 7.92 5.24
C ARG A 67 10.37 7.49 6.63
N TRP A 68 9.46 6.55 6.82
CA TRP A 68 9.22 5.96 8.16
C TRP A 68 10.24 4.89 8.52
N TYR A 69 11.00 4.40 7.54
CA TYR A 69 11.99 3.35 7.73
C TYR A 69 13.23 3.85 8.50
N GLU A 70 13.77 5.01 8.13
CA GLU A 70 14.96 5.59 8.78
C GLU A 70 14.72 6.08 10.22
N PRO A 71 13.62 6.78 10.56
CA PRO A 71 13.30 7.18 11.93
C PRO A 71 12.98 6.00 12.86
N GLN A 72 12.43 4.90 12.32
CA GLN A 72 12.27 3.64 13.06
C GLN A 72 13.64 3.07 13.47
N GLN A 73 14.63 3.06 12.56
CA GLN A 73 15.99 2.61 12.90
C GLN A 73 16.70 3.56 13.88
N GLN A 74 16.42 4.85 13.81
CA GLN A 74 17.02 5.86 14.69
C GLN A 74 16.32 6.02 16.06
N LYS A 75 15.28 5.22 16.37
CA LYS A 75 14.45 5.32 17.59
C LYS A 75 13.88 6.73 17.86
N LYS A 76 13.71 7.55 16.81
CA LYS A 76 13.20 8.93 16.93
C LYS A 76 11.67 9.03 16.90
N VAL A 77 10.98 7.90 16.71
CA VAL A 77 9.52 7.86 16.76
C VAL A 77 9.10 7.60 18.20
N LEU A 78 8.31 8.52 18.77
CA LEU A 78 7.67 8.36 20.08
C LEU A 78 6.90 7.03 20.11
N GLU A 79 7.11 6.27 21.17
CA GLU A 79 6.57 4.92 21.34
C GLU A 79 5.04 4.90 21.24
N ASP A 80 4.38 5.99 21.63
CA ASP A 80 2.94 6.20 21.54
C ASP A 80 2.40 6.22 20.09
N VAL A 81 3.17 6.75 19.14
CA VAL A 81 2.80 6.79 17.72
C VAL A 81 2.98 5.41 17.09
N LEU A 82 4.03 4.69 17.49
CA LEU A 82 4.20 3.27 17.14
C LEU A 82 3.12 2.42 17.80
N LEU A 83 2.68 2.76 19.02
CA LEU A 83 1.57 2.12 19.72
C LEU A 83 0.25 2.34 19.00
N VAL A 84 -0.04 3.54 18.48
CA VAL A 84 -1.24 3.77 17.65
C VAL A 84 -1.19 2.96 16.35
N TRP A 85 -0.01 2.78 15.76
CA TRP A 85 0.19 1.92 14.59
C TRP A 85 0.12 0.40 14.92
N ARG A 86 0.63 0.01 16.09
CA ARG A 86 0.58 -1.35 16.66
C ARG A 86 -0.77 -1.70 17.29
N ARG A 87 -1.61 -0.69 17.54
CA ARG A 87 -3.02 -0.82 17.96
C ARG A 87 -3.94 -1.17 16.79
N LYS A 88 -3.41 -1.37 15.57
CA LYS A 88 -4.10 -2.22 14.62
C LYS A 88 -4.39 -3.52 15.34
N GLU A 89 -5.69 -3.81 15.52
CA GLU A 89 -6.15 -5.09 16.05
C GLU A 89 -5.37 -6.21 15.35
N GLU A 90 -4.99 -7.22 16.12
CA GLU A 90 -4.28 -8.36 15.57
C GLU A 90 -5.11 -8.92 14.41
N VAL A 91 -4.57 -8.79 13.20
CA VAL A 91 -5.29 -9.15 11.99
C VAL A 91 -5.33 -10.68 11.93
N GLU A 92 -6.48 -11.25 12.22
CA GLU A 92 -6.70 -12.68 12.12
C GLU A 92 -6.66 -13.11 10.64
N TRP A 93 -5.84 -14.10 10.32
CA TRP A 93 -5.72 -14.67 8.97
C TRP A 93 -6.39 -16.03 8.92
N SER A 94 -7.35 -16.16 8.01
CA SER A 94 -7.97 -17.46 7.72
C SER A 94 -7.10 -18.27 6.77
N GLU A 95 -7.21 -19.60 6.83
CA GLU A 95 -6.47 -20.51 5.95
C GLU A 95 -6.75 -20.21 4.46
N LYS A 96 -7.99 -19.83 4.11
CA LYS A 96 -8.38 -19.50 2.72
C LYS A 96 -7.67 -18.26 2.18
N GLU A 97 -7.42 -17.28 3.03
CA GLU A 97 -6.71 -16.06 2.64
C GLU A 97 -5.23 -16.35 2.41
N ASP A 98 -4.63 -17.15 3.29
CA ASP A 98 -3.25 -17.63 3.12
C ASP A 98 -3.11 -18.47 1.84
N GLU A 99 -4.06 -19.37 1.58
CA GLU A 99 -4.11 -20.16 0.34
C GLU A 99 -4.20 -19.25 -0.89
N THR A 100 -5.03 -18.21 -0.85
CA THR A 100 -5.17 -17.26 -1.96
C THR A 100 -3.86 -16.51 -2.24
N ILE A 101 -3.16 -16.05 -1.20
CA ILE A 101 -1.86 -15.37 -1.33
C ILE A 101 -0.82 -16.33 -1.92
N VAL A 102 -0.73 -17.55 -1.38
CA VAL A 102 0.27 -18.54 -1.81
C VAL A 102 -0.02 -19.02 -3.24
N GLN A 103 -1.28 -19.26 -3.59
CA GLN A 103 -1.67 -19.66 -4.93
C GLN A 103 -1.29 -18.58 -5.95
N ALA A 104 -1.57 -17.32 -5.66
CA ALA A 104 -1.20 -16.21 -6.54
C ALA A 104 0.32 -16.13 -6.77
N TRP A 105 1.12 -16.47 -5.76
CA TRP A 105 2.57 -16.58 -5.88
C TRP A 105 3.02 -17.81 -6.69
N ILE A 106 2.40 -18.98 -6.48
CA ILE A 106 2.65 -20.21 -7.26
C ILE A 106 2.33 -19.98 -8.74
N ASP A 107 1.28 -19.20 -9.04
CA ASP A 107 0.90 -18.79 -10.39
C ASP A 107 1.91 -17.81 -11.04
N GLY A 108 2.97 -17.43 -10.33
CA GLY A 108 4.07 -16.61 -10.84
C GLY A 108 3.79 -15.10 -10.83
N LYS A 109 2.76 -14.64 -10.10
CA LYS A 109 2.48 -13.20 -9.99
C LYS A 109 3.56 -12.49 -9.18
N SER A 110 3.87 -11.24 -9.56
CA SER A 110 4.78 -10.40 -8.81
C SER A 110 4.18 -10.01 -7.45
N GLU A 111 5.01 -9.66 -6.46
CA GLU A 111 4.53 -9.20 -5.14
C GLU A 111 3.54 -8.04 -5.29
N ASP A 112 3.83 -7.09 -6.18
CA ASP A 112 2.95 -5.95 -6.42
C ASP A 112 1.61 -6.39 -7.06
N ASP A 113 1.63 -7.34 -8.00
CA ASP A 113 0.40 -7.86 -8.61
C ASP A 113 -0.46 -8.62 -7.60
N ILE A 114 0.15 -9.36 -6.67
CA ILE A 114 -0.56 -10.03 -5.57
C ILE A 114 -1.25 -8.99 -4.68
N LEU A 115 -0.55 -7.92 -4.31
CA LEU A 115 -1.09 -6.86 -3.45
C LEU A 115 -2.20 -6.03 -4.12
N HIS A 116 -2.23 -5.96 -5.44
CA HIS A 116 -3.29 -5.28 -6.19
C HIS A 116 -4.48 -6.20 -6.48
N SER A 117 -4.24 -7.48 -6.74
CA SER A 117 -5.28 -8.45 -7.09
C SER A 117 -5.99 -9.07 -5.89
N VAL A 118 -5.31 -9.20 -4.76
CA VAL A 118 -5.86 -9.80 -3.55
C VAL A 118 -6.36 -8.69 -2.62
N ARG A 119 -7.67 -8.66 -2.37
CA ARG A 119 -8.32 -7.74 -1.42
C ARG A 119 -9.11 -8.55 -0.40
N PHE A 120 -8.84 -8.30 0.87
CA PHE A 120 -9.56 -8.91 1.98
C PHE A 120 -10.26 -7.82 2.79
N GLU A 121 -11.45 -8.12 3.30
CA GLU A 121 -12.22 -7.17 4.09
C GLU A 121 -11.50 -6.86 5.40
N GLY A 122 -11.40 -5.58 5.75
CA GLY A 122 -10.71 -5.13 6.96
C GLY A 122 -9.18 -5.21 6.93
N LYS A 123 -8.56 -5.69 5.84
CA LYS A 123 -7.10 -5.83 5.73
C LYS A 123 -6.51 -4.86 4.74
N TYR A 124 -5.37 -4.27 5.10
CA TYR A 124 -4.66 -3.34 4.24
C TYR A 124 -3.57 -4.07 3.45
N GLN A 125 -3.12 -3.45 2.36
CA GLN A 125 -2.03 -4.00 1.53
C GLN A 125 -0.74 -4.25 2.33
N CYS A 126 -0.44 -3.41 3.32
CA CYS A 126 0.71 -3.64 4.21
C CYS A 126 0.59 -4.95 5.00
N ASP A 127 -0.62 -5.32 5.39
CA ASP A 127 -0.90 -6.52 6.19
C ASP A 127 -0.74 -7.76 5.29
N VAL A 128 -1.27 -7.71 4.05
CA VAL A 128 -1.07 -8.75 3.03
C VAL A 128 0.41 -8.95 2.72
N ARG A 129 1.16 -7.86 2.56
CA ARG A 129 2.61 -7.90 2.30
C ARG A 129 3.36 -8.57 3.45
N GLN A 130 3.03 -8.19 4.69
CA GLN A 130 3.63 -8.80 5.87
C GLN A 130 3.30 -10.29 5.96
N ARG A 131 2.03 -10.66 5.72
CA ARG A 131 1.59 -12.06 5.75
C ARG A 131 2.26 -12.90 4.67
N TYR A 132 2.33 -12.39 3.44
CA TYR A 132 3.04 -13.02 2.32
C TYR A 132 4.49 -13.36 2.69
N ARG A 133 5.22 -12.42 3.29
CA ARG A 133 6.60 -12.64 3.74
C ARG A 133 6.70 -13.70 4.84
N LEU A 134 5.75 -13.73 5.78
CA LEU A 134 5.71 -14.76 6.83
C LEU A 134 5.45 -16.16 6.23
N LEU A 135 4.46 -16.27 5.35
CA LEU A 135 4.10 -17.53 4.69
C LEU A 135 5.27 -18.14 3.91
N LEU A 136 6.02 -17.30 3.18
CA LEU A 136 7.20 -17.74 2.43
C LEU A 136 8.40 -18.05 3.33
N ARG A 137 8.62 -17.27 4.40
CA ARG A 137 9.76 -17.47 5.32
C ARG A 137 9.60 -18.73 6.16
N GLU A 138 8.43 -18.94 6.73
CA GLU A 138 8.19 -20.03 7.69
C GLU A 138 7.89 -21.36 7.00
N LYS A 139 7.72 -21.35 5.67
CA LYS A 139 7.26 -22.52 4.88
C LYS A 139 6.08 -23.18 5.61
N GLY A 140 5.06 -22.38 5.91
CA GLY A 140 3.90 -22.79 6.70
C GLY A 140 3.17 -24.00 6.11
N LEU A 141 2.26 -24.60 6.89
CA LEU A 141 1.53 -25.81 6.50
C LEU A 141 0.80 -25.65 5.15
N VAL A 142 0.18 -24.49 4.92
CA VAL A 142 -0.49 -24.14 3.66
C VAL A 142 0.48 -24.18 2.46
N TYR A 143 1.66 -23.56 2.62
CA TYR A 143 2.71 -23.59 1.60
C TYR A 143 3.15 -25.02 1.28
N ARG A 144 3.39 -25.86 2.30
CA ARG A 144 3.80 -27.26 2.09
C ARG A 144 2.71 -28.07 1.39
N ARG A 145 1.45 -27.89 1.81
CA ARG A 145 0.28 -28.54 1.21
C ARG A 145 0.15 -28.20 -0.27
N LEU A 146 0.19 -26.90 -0.62
CA LEU A 146 0.05 -26.44 -2.01
C LEU A 146 1.24 -26.81 -2.90
N MET A 147 2.46 -26.85 -2.35
CA MET A 147 3.66 -27.30 -3.08
C MET A 147 3.77 -28.83 -3.21
N GLY A 148 2.76 -29.59 -2.77
CA GLY A 148 2.79 -31.05 -2.80
C GLY A 148 3.92 -31.67 -1.95
N MET A 149 4.51 -30.89 -1.05
CA MET A 149 5.50 -31.39 -0.11
C MET A 149 4.73 -32.22 0.92
N LYS A 150 4.81 -33.56 0.80
CA LYS A 150 4.21 -34.50 1.76
C LYS A 150 4.44 -33.96 3.16
N GLU A 151 3.34 -33.78 3.91
CA GLU A 151 3.39 -33.34 5.31
C GLU A 151 4.49 -34.15 5.99
N SER A 152 5.60 -33.48 6.32
CA SER A 152 6.65 -34.09 7.12
C SER A 152 5.93 -34.54 8.39
N ARG A 153 5.79 -35.86 8.57
CA ARG A 153 5.11 -36.47 9.72
C ARG A 153 5.45 -35.62 10.95
N PRO A 154 4.44 -35.20 11.75
CA PRO A 154 4.71 -34.37 12.90
C PRO A 154 5.84 -35.02 13.69
N LEU A 155 6.93 -34.27 13.91
CA LEU A 155 8.04 -34.74 14.71
C LEU A 155 7.44 -35.22 16.04
N PRO A 156 7.64 -36.51 16.41
CA PRO A 156 7.00 -37.07 17.58
C PRO A 156 7.30 -36.17 18.77
N HIS A 157 6.24 -35.75 19.46
CA HIS A 157 6.37 -34.89 20.61
C HIS A 157 7.19 -35.65 21.66
N GLY A 158 8.03 -34.98 22.46
CA GLY A 158 8.87 -35.67 23.46
C GLY A 158 8.10 -36.61 24.39
N LEU A 159 6.79 -36.36 24.55
CA LEU A 159 5.81 -37.20 25.25
C LEU A 159 5.52 -38.55 24.56
N ASP A 160 5.51 -38.63 23.23
CA ASP A 160 5.30 -39.90 22.51
C ASP A 160 6.47 -40.87 22.73
N LYS A 161 7.67 -40.32 22.98
CA LYS A 161 8.86 -41.09 23.36
C LYS A 161 8.74 -41.69 24.76
N ALA A 162 7.99 -41.04 25.66
CA ALA A 162 7.73 -41.53 27.01
C ALA A 162 6.58 -42.56 27.08
N LEU A 163 5.66 -42.52 26.10
CA LEU A 163 4.47 -43.41 26.05
C LEU A 163 4.72 -44.75 25.35
N GLY A 164 5.95 -45.06 24.93
CA GLY A 164 6.34 -46.43 24.57
C GLY A 164 5.61 -47.03 23.37
N LYS A 165 5.08 -46.21 22.44
CA LYS A 165 4.51 -46.74 21.21
C LYS A 165 5.64 -47.30 20.33
N LYS A 166 5.70 -48.63 20.24
CA LYS A 166 6.54 -49.37 19.30
C LYS A 166 6.16 -48.94 17.88
N TYR A 167 7.07 -48.24 17.20
CA TYR A 167 6.99 -48.08 15.76
C TYR A 167 7.64 -49.32 15.14
N ASP A 168 6.87 -50.12 14.42
CA ASP A 168 7.37 -51.18 13.54
C ASP A 168 8.02 -50.53 12.30
N TRP A 169 9.24 -50.93 11.98
CA TRP A 169 9.97 -50.46 10.81
C TRP A 169 9.91 -51.61 9.79
N ILE A 170 9.06 -51.47 8.78
CA ILE A 170 9.13 -52.20 7.50
C ILE A 170 9.24 -51.15 6.40
#